data_AF-A0A9P6SRT6-F1
#
_entry.id   AF-A0A9P6SRT6-F1
#
_cell.length_a   1.000
_cell.length_b   1.000
_cell.length_c   1.000
_cell.angle_alpha   90.00
_cell.angle_beta   90.00
_cell.angle_gamma   90.00
#
_symmetry.space_group_name_H-M   'P 1'
#
loop_
_entity.id
_entity.type
_entity.pdbx_description
1 polymer ?
#
loop_
_entity_poly.entity_id
_entity_poly.type
_entity_poly.pdbx_seq_one_letter_code
_entity_poly.pdbx_strand_id
1 'polypeptide(L)' 'MAQLSDDDLKTLRVKVTSPQGTTDAAIKVFEAGGFRELVQKGVTAADARSRTLAKELGGSKL' A
#
# COMPACT_ATOMS: atom_id res chain seq x y z
N MET A 1 -16.99 3.75 -7.17
CA MET A 1 -15.82 3.61 -6.26
C MET A 1 -14.64 3.07 -7.06
N ALA A 2 -13.39 3.31 -6.66
CA ALA A 2 -12.20 2.95 -7.46
C ALA A 2 -12.17 1.49 -7.94
N GLN A 3 -12.76 0.56 -7.18
CA GLN A 3 -12.89 -0.87 -7.51
C GLN A 3 -13.86 -1.17 -8.67
N LEU A 4 -14.69 -0.21 -9.08
CA LEU A 4 -15.70 -0.34 -10.14
C LEU A 4 -15.29 0.38 -11.44
N SER A 5 -14.07 0.90 -11.51
CA SER A 5 -13.59 1.64 -12.68
C SER A 5 -12.74 0.74 -13.58
N ASP A 6 -12.91 0.91 -14.88
CA ASP A 6 -12.06 0.27 -15.89
C ASP A 6 -10.71 1.00 -16.08
N ASP A 7 -10.52 2.17 -15.46
CA ASP A 7 -9.25 2.88 -15.48
C ASP A 7 -8.24 2.22 -14.54
N ASP A 8 -6.96 2.24 -14.93
CA ASP A 8 -5.89 1.82 -14.03
C ASP A 8 -5.73 2.78 -12.82
N LEU A 9 -5.14 2.28 -11.73
CA LEU A 9 -4.98 3.05 -10.48
C LEU A 9 -4.17 4.34 -10.65
N LYS A 10 -3.19 4.37 -11.57
CA LYS A 10 -2.39 5.56 -11.83
C LYS A 10 -3.24 6.62 -12.53
N THR A 11 -4.03 6.21 -13.51
CA THR A 11 -4.99 7.07 -14.21
C THR A 11 -6.04 7.62 -13.25
N LEU A 12 -6.63 6.78 -12.39
CA LEU A 12 -7.58 7.20 -11.37
C LEU A 12 -6.98 8.23 -10.41
N ARG A 13 -5.74 8.01 -9.95
CA ARG A 13 -5.03 8.97 -9.09
C ARG A 13 -4.91 10.33 -9.76
N VAL A 14 -4.57 10.37 -11.04
CA VAL A 14 -4.47 11.63 -11.81
C VAL A 14 -5.83 12.32 -11.90
N LYS A 15 -6.91 11.58 -12.20
CA LYS A 15 -8.27 12.14 -12.33
C LYS A 15 -8.78 12.84 -11.06
N VAL A 16 -8.37 12.36 -9.88
CA VAL A 16 -8.79 12.94 -8.58
C VAL A 16 -7.79 13.95 -7.99
N THR A 17 -6.73 14.28 -8.74
CA THR A 17 -5.65 15.17 -8.27
C THR A 17 -5.56 16.40 -9.18
N SER A 18 -6.29 17.45 -8.83
CA SER A 18 -6.13 18.76 -9.46
C SER A 18 -4.83 19.43 -8.99
N PRO A 19 -4.07 20.11 -9.89
CA PRO A 19 -2.89 20.88 -9.50
C PRO A 19 -3.25 21.93 -8.43
N GLN A 20 -2.44 22.03 -7.37
CA GLN A 20 -2.67 22.93 -6.23
C GLN A 20 -3.98 22.66 -5.45
N GLY A 21 -4.64 21.52 -5.70
CA GLY A 21 -5.80 21.08 -4.94
C GLY A 21 -5.45 20.40 -3.61
N THR A 22 -6.48 20.04 -2.85
CA THR A 22 -6.34 19.37 -1.55
C THR A 22 -5.70 17.98 -1.69
N THR A 23 -6.08 17.21 -2.72
CA THR A 23 -5.48 15.89 -3.00
C THR A 23 -4.00 16.00 -3.37
N ASP A 24 -3.61 17.01 -4.16
CA ASP A 24 -2.22 17.26 -4.54
C ASP A 24 -1.37 17.59 -3.31
N ALA A 25 -1.87 18.46 -2.42
CA ALA A 25 -1.20 18.77 -1.17
C ALA A 25 -1.00 17.52 -0.27
N ALA A 26 -2.02 16.67 -0.14
CA ALA A 26 -1.93 15.43 0.61
C ALA A 26 -0.90 14.45 0.01
N ILE A 27 -0.92 14.28 -1.32
CA ILE A 27 0.04 13.41 -2.02
C ILE A 27 1.46 13.90 -1.80
N LYS A 28 1.73 15.21 -1.88
CA LYS A 28 3.07 15.77 -1.63
C LYS A 28 3.60 15.43 -0.24
N VAL A 29 2.75 15.48 0.78
CA VAL A 29 3.11 15.05 2.15
C VAL A 29 3.41 13.55 2.20
N PHE A 30 2.62 12.71 1.53
CA PHE A 30 2.87 11.26 1.47
C PHE A 30 4.20 10.92 0.78
N GLU A 31 4.50 11.59 -0.33
CA GLU A 31 5.77 11.41 -1.05
C GLU A 31 6.97 11.84 -0.19
N ALA A 32 6.89 13.03 0.42
CA ALA A 32 7.94 13.54 1.31
C ALA A 32 8.14 12.65 2.56
N GLY A 33 7.06 12.04 3.06
CA GLY A 33 7.10 11.10 4.18
C GLY A 33 7.56 9.68 3.81
N GLY A 34 7.93 9.41 2.56
CA GLY A 34 8.40 8.09 2.14
C GLY A 34 7.31 7.02 2.17
N PHE A 35 6.05 7.38 1.94
CA PHE A 35 4.90 6.47 2.07
C PHE A 35 5.06 5.16 1.28
N ARG A 36 5.59 5.22 0.05
CA ARG A 36 5.82 4.00 -0.76
C ARG A 36 6.75 3.01 -0.08
N GLU A 37 7.85 3.51 0.47
CA GLU A 37 8.83 2.68 1.16
C GLU A 37 8.24 2.10 2.45
N LEU A 38 7.46 2.90 3.18
CA LEU A 38 6.77 2.45 4.39
C LEU A 38 5.81 1.29 4.09
N VAL A 39 4.99 1.42 3.05
CA VAL A 39 4.08 0.35 2.62
C VAL A 39 4.85 -0.90 2.22
N GLN A 40 5.92 -0.76 1.42
CA GLN A 40 6.75 -1.90 1.02
C GLN A 40 7.35 -2.63 2.23
N LYS A 41 7.93 -1.88 3.17
CA LYS A 41 8.48 -2.44 4.43
C LYS A 41 7.41 -3.18 5.23
N GLY A 42 6.22 -2.59 5.36
CA GLY A 42 5.10 -3.19 6.08
C GLY A 42 4.66 -4.53 5.47
N VAL A 43 4.48 -4.57 4.15
CA VAL A 43 4.09 -5.81 3.44
C VAL A 43 5.18 -6.87 3.56
N THR A 44 6.46 -6.50 3.41
CA THR A 44 7.58 -7.44 3.59
C THR A 44 7.65 -7.98 5.02
N ALA A 45 7.43 -7.14 6.03
CA ALA A 45 7.39 -7.58 7.43
C ALA A 45 6.21 -8.53 7.70
N ALA A 46 5.04 -8.26 7.11
CA ALA A 46 3.86 -9.12 7.21
C ALA A 46 4.08 -10.49 6.54
N ASP A 47 4.71 -10.53 5.36
CA ASP A 47 5.07 -11.79 4.69
C ASP A 47 6.05 -12.61 5.54
N ALA A 48 7.10 -11.96 6.07
CA ALA A 48 8.07 -12.62 6.94
C ALA A 48 7.41 -13.21 8.19
N ARG A 49 6.52 -12.45 8.86
CA ARG A 49 5.80 -12.96 10.03
C ARG A 49 4.89 -14.13 9.68
N SER A 50 4.20 -14.06 8.54
CA SER A 50 3.33 -15.14 8.07
C SER A 50 4.10 -16.44 7.87
N ARG A 51 5.32 -16.38 7.31
CA ARG A 51 6.20 -17.55 7.17
C ARG A 51 6.66 -18.11 8.51
N THR A 52 7.00 -17.25 9.47
CA THR A 52 7.37 -17.68 10.81
C THR A 52 6.20 -18.36 11.53
N LEU A 53 5.00 -17.78 11.45
CA LEU A 53 3.78 -18.36 11.99
C LEU A 53 3.49 -19.74 11.38
N ALA A 54 3.65 -19.88 10.06
CA ALA A 54 3.47 -21.16 9.39
C ALA A 54 4.45 -22.23 9.89
N LYS A 55 5.69 -21.87 10.25
CA LYS A 55 6.65 -22.79 10.87
C LYS A 55 6.27 -23.14 12.32
N GLU A 56 5.94 -22.13 13.13
CA GLU A 56 5.54 -22.29 14.53
C GLU A 56 4.30 -23.19 14.67
N LEU A 57 3.29 -22.97 13.83
CA LEU A 57 1.99 -23.65 13.90
C LEU A 57 1.94 -24.92 13.04
N GLY A 58 2.70 -24.97 11.94
CA GLY A 58 2.77 -26.14 11.06
C GLY A 58 3.62 -27.27 11.63
N GLY A 59 4.61 -26.97 12.49
CA GLY A 59 5.40 -27.98 13.21
C GLY A 59 4.71 -28.56 14.44
N SER A 60 3.62 -27.95 14.91
CA SER A 60 2.84 -28.41 16.08
C SER A 60 1.79 -29.49 15.74
N LYS A 61 1.84 -30.05 14.52
CA LYS A 61 1.07 -31.23 14.11
C LYS A 61 2.05 -32.40 13.92
N LEU A 62 2.43 -33.03 15.04
CA LEU A 62 2.90 -34.43 15.18
C LEU A 62 2.88 -34.77 16.66
#